data_AF-A0A7C2S272-F1
#
_entry.id   AF-A0A7C2S272-F1
#
_cell.length_a   1.000
_cell.length_b   1.000
_cell.length_c   1.000
_cell.angle_alpha   90.00
_cell.angle_beta   90.00
_cell.angle_gamma   90.00
#
_symmetry.space_group_name_H-M   'P 1'
#
loop_
_entity.id
_entity.type
_entity.pdbx_description
1 polymer ?
#
loop_
_entity_poly.entity_id
_entity_poly.type
_entity_poly.pdbx_seq_one_letter_code
_entity_poly.pdbx_strand_id
1 'polypeptide(L)'
;MRSALSKEVEEGMEVDRESVKNKLGRMHIFSQLPAEDLDELFEKSTLQRFLTGTVVCREGEYGDTCYAILEGSVEVSINTAAYKNLTLALLGEGNIFGEMAALSGYPRSATVTAKENLYLLEIPAKELKDLMKHSSRFRETVEGFYFERAIRTYLRKVPFFASLDDAMLEKLEKGINLKSYNPGEIIIREGDHGDSLYVIRTGFVKITKRHEEKEQIIAYISQGNYFGEMALLGDGRRTATVSAFTKVEALQVLKEDFDKLIEANPRLADEIKDIITERKLKALKLERDPAKAEKLEALVEKGIIQAESLLIIDLKTCIHCNNCVDACEDRHGYPRLDRRGTRIADISVPVACRLCHDPVCLICNFDAIKRAPTGEIYIIDDKCVGCAGCAIRCPYNVIQMVPAKPGPKSDILGALLGRRKEANEEERAKAHELKPKNLAIKCDNCLGYPDTACTKNCPTNAIRWVNPMVYFGDVEDVIPKKEKYQ
;
A
#
# COMPACT_ATOMS: atom_id res chain seq x y z
N MET A 1 -20.94 -8.38 -5.58
CA MET A 1 -21.39 -7.60 -4.41
C MET A 1 -20.18 -7.16 -3.63
N ARG A 2 -19.61 -5.99 -3.95
CA ARG A 2 -18.59 -5.36 -3.09
C ARG A 2 -19.37 -4.54 -2.08
N SER A 3 -19.48 -5.08 -0.86
CA SER A 3 -20.10 -4.37 0.26
C SER A 3 -19.36 -3.05 0.41
N ALA A 4 -20.07 -1.95 0.13
CA ALA A 4 -19.78 -0.71 0.81
C ALA A 4 -19.90 -1.05 2.30
N LEU A 5 -18.77 -1.05 3.00
CA LEU A 5 -18.75 -1.01 4.46
C LEU A 5 -19.50 0.27 4.82
N SER A 6 -20.80 0.15 5.10
CA SER A 6 -21.54 1.17 5.82
C SER A 6 -20.81 1.33 7.14
N LYS A 7 -19.96 2.35 7.21
CA LYS A 7 -19.47 2.88 8.47
C LYS A 7 -20.71 3.19 9.30
N GLU A 8 -21.06 2.32 10.26
CA GLU A 8 -22.00 2.64 11.33
C GLU A 8 -21.31 3.65 12.26
N VAL A 9 -21.10 4.86 11.73
CA VAL A 9 -20.67 6.02 12.47
C VAL A 9 -21.96 6.69 12.89
N GLU A 10 -22.34 6.52 14.15
CA GLU A 10 -23.38 7.36 14.73
C GLU A 10 -22.80 8.77 14.90
N GLU A 11 -23.24 9.69 14.05
CA GLU A 11 -23.03 11.12 14.25
C GLU A 11 -23.83 11.58 15.48
N GLY A 12 -23.14 12.23 16.43
CA GLY A 12 -23.77 13.03 17.47
C GLY A 12 -23.79 12.39 18.86
N MET A 13 -22.71 12.58 19.60
CA MET A 13 -22.82 12.89 21.02
C MET A 13 -22.33 14.33 21.21
N GLU A 14 -23.02 15.12 22.05
CA GLU A 14 -22.46 16.33 22.65
C GLU A 14 -21.29 15.91 23.53
N VAL A 15 -20.13 15.70 22.92
CA VAL A 15 -18.90 15.48 23.65
C VAL A 15 -18.30 16.84 23.91
N ASP A 16 -18.15 17.18 25.19
CA ASP A 16 -17.45 18.40 25.59
C ASP A 16 -16.05 18.39 24.98
N ARG A 17 -15.84 19.30 24.02
CA ARG A 17 -14.58 19.43 23.27
C ARG A 17 -13.43 19.72 24.22
N GLU A 18 -13.69 20.45 25.31
CA GLU A 18 -12.67 20.81 26.29
C GLU A 18 -12.27 19.60 27.14
N SER A 19 -13.23 18.76 27.53
CA SER A 19 -12.96 17.45 28.15
C SER A 19 -12.09 16.54 27.27
N VAL A 20 -12.38 16.44 25.96
CA VAL A 20 -11.57 15.60 25.05
C VAL A 20 -10.16 16.16 24.88
N LYS A 21 -10.01 17.48 24.71
CA LYS A 21 -8.69 18.13 24.64
C LYS A 21 -7.88 17.88 25.91
N ASN A 22 -8.50 18.04 27.08
CA ASN A 22 -7.87 17.76 28.37
C ASN A 22 -7.45 16.28 28.49
N LYS A 23 -8.28 15.35 28.00
CA LYS A 23 -7.96 13.92 27.97
C LYS A 23 -6.78 13.64 27.05
N LEU A 24 -6.78 14.22 25.84
CA LEU A 24 -5.72 14.07 24.85
C LEU A 24 -4.38 14.55 25.42
N GLY A 25 -4.33 15.74 26.02
CA GLY A 25 -3.11 16.30 26.62
C GLY A 25 -2.52 15.48 27.78
N ARG A 26 -3.31 14.61 28.43
CA ARG A 26 -2.82 13.69 29.47
C ARG A 26 -2.24 12.39 28.92
N MET A 27 -2.54 12.04 27.68
CA MET A 27 -2.01 10.83 27.07
C MET A 27 -0.51 10.97 26.84
N HIS A 28 0.25 9.93 27.18
CA HIS A 28 1.71 9.96 27.09
C HIS A 28 2.21 10.47 25.72
N ILE A 29 1.60 9.98 24.63
CA ILE A 29 1.97 10.33 23.27
C ILE A 29 1.75 11.81 22.92
N PHE A 30 0.73 12.46 23.48
CA PHE A 30 0.39 13.85 23.16
C PHE A 30 0.80 14.84 24.26
N SER A 31 1.15 14.36 25.46
CA SER A 31 1.57 15.17 26.62
C SER A 31 2.80 16.05 26.38
N GLN A 32 3.53 15.80 25.29
CA GLN A 32 4.73 16.52 24.89
C GLN A 32 4.45 17.65 23.89
N LEU A 33 3.20 17.80 23.45
CA LEU A 33 2.79 18.84 22.52
C LEU A 33 2.43 20.13 23.29
N PRO A 34 2.86 21.30 22.78
CA PRO A 34 2.31 22.60 23.20
C PRO A 34 0.78 22.64 23.07
N ALA A 35 0.14 23.50 23.86
CA ALA A 35 -1.32 23.67 23.82
C ALA A 35 -1.83 24.06 22.42
N GLU A 36 -1.10 24.94 21.73
CA GLU A 36 -1.43 25.39 20.37
C GLU A 36 -1.42 24.22 19.35
N ASP A 37 -0.43 23.33 19.43
CA ASP A 37 -0.33 22.14 18.58
C ASP A 37 -1.46 21.13 18.89
N LEU A 38 -1.85 20.99 20.16
CA LEU A 38 -2.98 20.15 20.56
C LEU A 38 -4.32 20.70 20.06
N ASP A 39 -4.47 22.02 20.09
CA ASP A 39 -5.65 22.70 19.56
C ASP A 39 -5.76 22.49 18.04
N GLU A 40 -4.67 22.72 17.31
CA GLU A 40 -4.61 22.50 15.86
C GLU A 40 -4.88 21.02 15.50
N LEU A 41 -4.28 20.08 16.25
CA LEU A 41 -4.54 18.65 16.07
C LEU A 41 -6.02 18.33 16.22
N PHE A 42 -6.65 18.82 17.28
CA PHE A 42 -8.05 18.53 17.58
C PHE A 42 -9.00 19.18 16.55
N GLU A 43 -8.72 20.38 16.08
CA GLU A 43 -9.52 21.07 15.05
C GLU A 43 -9.49 20.35 13.71
N LYS A 44 -8.36 19.75 13.36
CA LYS A 44 -8.15 19.05 12.08
C LYS A 44 -8.43 17.55 12.15
N SER A 45 -8.82 17.04 13.32
CA SER A 45 -9.16 15.64 13.56
C SER A 45 -10.67 15.46 13.69
N THR A 46 -11.14 14.22 13.50
CA THR A 46 -12.56 13.89 13.61
C THR A 46 -12.80 12.91 14.75
N LEU A 47 -13.78 13.18 15.60
CA LEU A 47 -14.19 12.25 16.65
C LEU A 47 -15.06 11.14 16.03
N GLN A 48 -14.69 9.89 16.29
CA GLN A 48 -15.38 8.71 15.77
C GLN A 48 -15.81 7.80 16.92
N ARG A 49 -16.99 7.20 16.78
CA ARG A 49 -17.51 6.18 17.69
C ARG A 49 -17.67 4.86 16.96
N PHE A 50 -17.22 3.76 17.57
CA PHE A 50 -17.40 2.41 17.04
C PHE A 50 -17.99 1.50 18.10
N LEU A 51 -18.88 0.60 17.70
CA LEU A 51 -19.43 -0.41 18.59
C LEU A 51 -18.46 -1.59 18.76
N THR A 52 -18.63 -2.33 19.85
CA THR A 52 -17.89 -3.56 20.10
C THR A 52 -18.04 -4.53 18.92
N GLY A 53 -16.94 -5.16 18.50
CA GLY A 53 -16.89 -6.09 17.37
C GLY A 53 -16.70 -5.42 16.00
N THR A 54 -16.82 -4.10 15.90
CA THR A 54 -16.59 -3.39 14.64
C THR A 54 -15.12 -3.46 14.23
N VAL A 55 -14.88 -3.80 12.97
CA VAL A 55 -13.54 -3.74 12.37
C VAL A 55 -13.29 -2.31 11.90
N VAL A 56 -12.37 -1.60 12.56
CA VAL A 56 -12.06 -0.19 12.27
C VAL A 56 -11.25 -0.06 10.99
N CYS A 57 -10.28 -0.96 10.77
CA CYS A 57 -9.55 -1.08 9.51
C CYS A 57 -9.05 -2.50 9.30
N ARG A 58 -8.86 -2.91 8.04
CA ARG A 58 -8.41 -4.27 7.69
C ARG A 58 -6.98 -4.28 7.18
N GLU A 59 -6.27 -5.35 7.50
CA GLU A 59 -4.97 -5.62 6.90
C GLU A 59 -5.07 -5.56 5.35
N GLY A 60 -4.16 -4.81 4.72
CA GLY A 60 -4.10 -4.65 3.27
C GLY A 60 -4.94 -3.52 2.70
N GLU A 61 -5.82 -2.89 3.48
CA GLU A 61 -6.51 -1.66 3.07
C GLU A 61 -5.54 -0.47 3.07
N TYR A 62 -5.69 0.46 2.14
CA TYR A 62 -5.00 1.75 2.22
C TYR A 62 -5.73 2.69 3.18
N GLY A 63 -4.97 3.49 3.92
CA GLY A 63 -5.50 4.52 4.79
C GLY A 63 -4.49 5.63 4.99
N ASP A 64 -4.98 6.87 4.99
CA ASP A 64 -4.22 8.10 5.17
C ASP A 64 -4.53 8.77 6.52
N THR A 65 -4.97 7.98 7.50
CA THR A 65 -5.28 8.43 8.87
C THR A 65 -4.68 7.48 9.90
N CYS A 66 -4.42 7.97 11.11
CA CYS A 66 -4.26 7.14 12.30
C CYS A 66 -5.36 7.48 13.32
N TYR A 67 -5.51 6.66 14.36
CA TYR A 67 -6.54 6.82 15.37
C TYR A 67 -5.89 6.85 16.75
N ALA A 68 -6.24 7.84 17.57
CA ALA A 68 -5.95 7.82 19.00
C ALA A 68 -7.12 7.22 19.76
N ILE A 69 -6.84 6.26 20.66
CA ILE A 69 -7.86 5.62 21.48
C ILE A 69 -8.14 6.52 22.68
N LEU A 70 -9.29 7.20 22.63
CA LEU A 70 -9.78 8.02 23.73
C LEU A 70 -10.46 7.18 24.79
N GLU A 71 -11.19 6.13 24.41
CA GLU A 71 -11.85 5.20 25.34
C GLU A 71 -12.08 3.85 24.67
N GLY A 72 -12.12 2.79 25.47
CA GLY A 72 -12.28 1.41 25.03
C GLY A 72 -10.96 0.74 24.66
N SER A 73 -11.07 -0.46 24.07
CA SER A 73 -9.93 -1.29 23.69
C SER A 73 -10.11 -1.94 22.32
N VAL A 74 -8.99 -2.13 21.62
CA VAL A 74 -8.93 -2.79 20.31
C VAL A 74 -7.98 -3.97 20.35
N GLU A 75 -8.28 -4.97 19.52
CA GLU A 75 -7.36 -6.04 19.15
C GLU A 75 -6.73 -5.73 17.80
N VAL A 76 -5.41 -5.84 17.75
CA VAL A 76 -4.63 -5.78 16.52
C VAL A 76 -4.25 -7.20 16.14
N SER A 77 -4.62 -7.64 14.94
CA SER A 77 -4.35 -9.00 14.46
C SER A 77 -3.94 -9.05 13.00
N ILE A 78 -3.18 -10.08 12.63
CA ILE A 78 -2.74 -10.33 11.25
C ILE A 78 -3.13 -11.72 10.79
N ASN A 79 -3.21 -11.90 9.48
CA ASN A 79 -3.21 -13.23 8.90
C ASN A 79 -1.79 -13.63 8.49
N THR A 80 -1.40 -14.84 8.84
CA THR A 80 -0.13 -15.45 8.43
C THR A 80 -0.42 -16.71 7.61
N ALA A 81 0.62 -17.35 7.07
CA ALA A 81 0.46 -18.63 6.40
C ALA A 81 -0.08 -19.73 7.33
N ALA A 82 0.23 -19.66 8.63
CA ALA A 82 -0.12 -20.68 9.62
C ALA A 82 -1.35 -20.32 10.48
N TYR A 83 -1.59 -19.03 10.71
CA TYR A 83 -2.59 -18.54 11.65
C TYR A 83 -3.52 -17.52 11.00
N LYS A 84 -4.83 -17.73 11.13
CA LYS A 84 -5.85 -16.72 10.84
C LYS A 84 -6.10 -15.89 12.09
N ASN A 85 -6.13 -14.56 11.94
CA ASN A 85 -6.34 -13.59 13.03
C ASN A 85 -5.38 -13.79 14.23
N LEU A 86 -4.08 -13.94 13.98
CA LEU A 86 -3.07 -13.96 15.03
C LEU A 86 -3.02 -12.60 15.74
N THR A 87 -3.40 -12.57 17.02
CA THR A 87 -3.37 -11.35 17.84
C THR A 87 -1.93 -10.92 18.09
N LEU A 88 -1.64 -9.67 17.73
CA LEU A 88 -0.34 -9.03 17.96
C LEU A 88 -0.33 -8.21 19.24
N ALA A 89 -1.45 -7.54 19.56
CA ALA A 89 -1.57 -6.69 20.73
C ALA A 89 -3.04 -6.41 21.07
N LEU A 90 -3.29 -6.11 22.34
CA LEU A 90 -4.48 -5.41 22.81
C LEU A 90 -4.07 -3.98 23.13
N LEU A 91 -4.69 -3.00 22.48
CA LEU A 91 -4.39 -1.58 22.69
C LEU A 91 -5.59 -0.91 23.35
N GLY A 92 -5.35 -0.19 24.43
CA GLY A 92 -6.38 0.59 25.15
C GLY A 92 -6.11 2.09 25.07
N GLU A 93 -6.85 2.84 25.89
CA GLU A 93 -6.74 4.28 26.05
C GLU A 93 -5.27 4.77 26.09
N GLY A 94 -4.99 5.89 25.41
CA GLY A 94 -3.66 6.51 25.36
C GLY A 94 -2.73 5.95 24.29
N ASN A 95 -3.11 4.84 23.64
CA ASN A 95 -2.42 4.34 22.45
C ASN A 95 -2.97 4.97 21.18
N ILE A 96 -2.15 4.99 20.12
CA ILE A 96 -2.61 5.21 18.76
C ILE A 96 -2.60 3.90 17.98
N PHE A 97 -3.26 3.82 16.82
CA PHE A 97 -3.06 2.76 15.83
C PHE A 97 -3.25 3.31 14.40
N GLY A 98 -2.72 2.59 13.41
CA GLY A 98 -2.79 3.00 12.01
C GLY A 98 -1.70 4.00 11.60
N GLU A 99 -0.84 4.39 12.53
CA GLU A 99 0.34 5.22 12.31
C GLU A 99 1.28 4.64 11.26
N MET A 100 1.41 3.31 11.20
CA MET A 100 2.27 2.66 10.21
C MET A 100 1.85 3.02 8.78
N ALA A 101 0.57 2.93 8.46
CA ALA A 101 0.05 3.29 7.14
C ALA A 101 0.12 4.81 6.90
N ALA A 102 -0.25 5.61 7.91
CA ALA A 102 -0.20 7.07 7.81
C ALA A 102 1.22 7.61 7.51
N LEU A 103 2.23 7.05 8.18
CA LEU A 103 3.62 7.49 8.05
C LEU A 103 4.28 6.96 6.77
N SER A 104 4.14 5.66 6.50
CA SER A 104 4.83 5.01 5.39
C SER A 104 4.12 5.16 4.04
N GLY A 105 2.79 5.37 4.02
CA GLY A 105 1.97 5.33 2.82
C GLY A 105 1.63 3.91 2.32
N TYR A 106 2.11 2.88 3.02
CA TYR A 106 1.82 1.47 2.74
C TYR A 106 0.42 1.09 3.26
N PRO A 107 -0.17 -0.02 2.79
CA PRO A 107 -1.41 -0.54 3.35
C PRO A 107 -1.32 -0.77 4.87
N ARG A 108 -2.49 -0.80 5.52
CA ARG A 108 -2.66 -1.25 6.91
C ARG A 108 -1.95 -2.58 7.10
N SER A 109 -1.01 -2.62 8.04
CA SER A 109 -0.16 -3.77 8.32
C SER A 109 -0.90 -4.90 9.06
N ALA A 110 -2.02 -4.56 9.70
CA ALA A 110 -2.84 -5.43 10.53
C ALA A 110 -4.32 -5.00 10.49
N THR A 111 -5.20 -5.90 10.88
CA THR A 111 -6.62 -5.66 11.14
C THR A 111 -6.80 -5.16 12.56
N VAL A 112 -7.64 -4.14 12.76
CA VAL A 112 -7.95 -3.59 14.08
C VAL A 112 -9.44 -3.74 14.36
N THR A 113 -9.78 -4.46 15.43
CA THR A 113 -11.17 -4.77 15.81
C THR A 113 -11.48 -4.25 17.20
N ALA A 114 -12.61 -3.56 17.35
CA ALA A 114 -13.12 -3.11 18.64
C ALA A 114 -13.43 -4.29 19.56
N LYS A 115 -12.84 -4.31 20.77
CA LYS A 115 -13.17 -5.27 21.83
C LYS A 115 -14.16 -4.70 22.84
N GLU A 116 -14.27 -3.38 22.87
CA GLU A 116 -15.25 -2.59 23.62
C GLU A 116 -15.82 -1.50 22.70
N ASN A 117 -16.80 -0.74 23.18
CA ASN A 117 -17.22 0.48 22.48
C ASN A 117 -16.06 1.47 22.49
N LEU A 118 -15.73 2.02 21.32
CA LEU A 118 -14.59 2.89 21.13
C LEU A 118 -15.02 4.33 20.96
N TYR A 119 -14.23 5.22 21.57
CA TYR A 119 -14.16 6.62 21.17
C TYR A 119 -12.76 6.89 20.64
N LEU A 120 -12.67 7.27 19.38
CA LEU A 120 -11.40 7.48 18.68
C LEU A 120 -11.29 8.91 18.16
N LEU A 121 -10.10 9.48 18.23
CA LEU A 121 -9.76 10.67 17.45
C LEU A 121 -9.08 10.23 16.15
N GLU A 122 -9.74 10.41 15.01
CA GLU A 122 -9.19 10.16 13.68
C GLU A 122 -8.32 11.34 13.24
N ILE A 123 -7.02 11.08 13.08
CA ILE A 123 -5.99 12.07 12.79
C ILE A 123 -5.48 11.88 11.36
N PRO A 124 -5.59 12.88 10.47
CA PRO A 124 -5.02 12.80 9.13
C PRO A 124 -3.50 12.61 9.14
N ALA A 125 -2.98 11.82 8.19
CA ALA A 125 -1.54 11.54 8.07
C ALA A 125 -0.71 12.80 7.82
N LYS A 126 -1.27 13.77 7.08
CA LYS A 126 -0.63 15.06 6.86
C LYS A 126 -0.43 15.78 8.20
N GLU A 127 -1.41 15.72 9.09
CA GLU A 127 -1.43 16.50 10.33
C GLU A 127 -0.52 15.83 11.36
N LEU A 128 -0.54 14.50 11.44
CA LEU A 128 0.46 13.73 12.18
C LEU A 128 1.89 14.09 11.73
N LYS A 129 2.15 14.13 10.42
CA LYS A 129 3.47 14.45 9.86
C LYS A 129 3.88 15.89 10.11
N ASP A 130 2.95 16.83 10.08
CA ASP A 130 3.22 18.25 10.35
C ASP A 130 3.58 18.45 11.84
N LEU A 131 2.86 17.81 12.77
CA LEU A 131 3.22 17.80 14.19
C LEU A 131 4.60 17.19 14.46
N MET A 132 4.95 16.09 13.76
CA MET A 132 6.29 15.48 13.86
C MET A 132 7.41 16.39 13.35
N LYS A 133 7.11 17.41 12.53
CA LYS A 133 8.09 18.44 12.13
C LYS A 133 8.21 19.55 13.16
N HIS A 134 7.12 19.87 13.87
CA HIS A 134 7.08 20.94 14.87
C HIS A 134 7.65 20.49 16.22
N SER A 135 7.47 19.22 16.59
CA SER A 135 7.94 18.67 17.87
C SER A 135 8.80 17.42 17.68
N SER A 136 10.10 17.54 17.96
CA SER A 136 11.05 16.41 17.92
C SER A 136 10.70 15.34 18.95
N ARG A 137 10.23 15.73 20.14
CA ARG A 137 9.86 14.78 21.19
C ARG A 137 8.59 13.99 20.85
N PHE A 138 7.62 14.64 20.22
CA PHE A 138 6.44 13.96 19.68
C PHE A 138 6.85 12.99 18.58
N ARG A 139 7.72 13.43 17.67
CA ARG A 139 8.30 12.59 16.62
C ARG A 139 8.97 11.34 17.19
N GLU A 140 9.88 11.49 18.16
CA GLU A 140 10.58 10.37 18.80
C GLU A 140 9.60 9.38 19.43
N THR A 141 8.55 9.88 20.08
CA THR A 141 7.51 9.04 20.71
C THR A 141 6.71 8.25 19.66
N VAL A 142 6.25 8.91 18.60
CA VAL A 142 5.51 8.26 17.48
C VAL A 142 6.40 7.28 16.73
N GLU A 143 7.66 7.64 16.46
CA GLU A 143 8.64 6.77 15.79
C GLU A 143 8.98 5.54 16.65
N GLY A 144 9.04 5.67 17.97
CA GLY A 144 9.20 4.55 18.90
C GLY A 144 8.07 3.52 18.78
N PHE A 145 6.81 3.96 18.90
CA PHE A 145 5.65 3.08 18.72
C PHE A 145 5.62 2.44 17.33
N TYR A 146 5.85 3.24 16.28
CA TYR A 146 5.93 2.75 14.91
C TYR A 146 6.99 1.65 14.78
N PHE A 147 8.17 1.84 15.37
CA PHE A 147 9.29 0.92 15.25
C PHE A 147 9.02 -0.41 15.96
N GLU A 148 8.62 -0.37 17.24
CA GLU A 148 8.32 -1.56 18.04
C GLU A 148 7.24 -2.42 17.39
N ARG A 149 6.15 -1.78 16.94
CA ARG A 149 5.03 -2.48 16.29
C ARG A 149 5.39 -3.01 14.92
N ALA A 150 6.17 -2.26 14.15
CA ALA A 150 6.65 -2.73 12.85
C ALA A 150 7.49 -3.99 13.01
N ILE A 151 8.43 -4.01 13.96
CA ILE A 151 9.26 -5.20 14.23
C ILE A 151 8.37 -6.41 14.48
N ARG A 152 7.50 -6.32 15.51
CA ARG A 152 6.64 -7.44 15.91
C ARG A 152 5.78 -7.95 14.74
N THR A 153 5.16 -7.01 14.02
CA THR A 153 4.27 -7.33 12.89
C THR A 153 5.01 -8.05 11.78
N TYR A 154 6.16 -7.55 11.34
CA TYR A 154 6.89 -8.15 10.21
C TYR A 154 7.61 -9.44 10.59
N LEU A 155 8.09 -9.57 11.83
CA LEU A 155 8.61 -10.84 12.32
C LEU A 155 7.53 -11.91 12.31
N ARG A 156 6.34 -11.63 12.86
CA ARG A 156 5.22 -12.59 12.87
C ARG A 156 4.74 -12.97 11.46
N LYS A 157 5.03 -12.18 10.43
CA LYS A 157 4.75 -12.53 9.02
C LYS A 157 5.72 -13.57 8.44
N VAL A 158 6.89 -13.75 9.03
CA VAL A 158 7.82 -14.82 8.64
C VAL A 158 7.26 -16.15 9.16
N PRO A 159 7.01 -17.17 8.30
CA PRO A 159 6.30 -18.38 8.69
C PRO A 159 6.86 -19.08 9.93
N PHE A 160 8.18 -19.18 10.01
CA PHE A 160 8.88 -19.85 11.11
C PHE A 160 9.02 -18.98 12.37
N PHE A 161 8.78 -17.67 12.30
CA PHE A 161 8.65 -16.82 13.50
C PHE A 161 7.21 -16.68 13.99
N ALA A 162 6.23 -17.01 13.14
CA ALA A 162 4.82 -16.91 13.48
C ALA A 162 4.43 -17.83 14.66
N SER A 163 5.10 -18.98 14.81
CA SER A 163 4.86 -19.99 15.85
C SER A 163 5.61 -19.76 17.17
N LEU A 164 6.49 -18.74 17.25
CA LEU A 164 7.24 -18.45 18.47
C LEU A 164 6.30 -18.00 19.61
N ASP A 165 6.60 -18.36 20.86
CA ASP A 165 5.92 -17.71 21.98
C ASP A 165 6.35 -16.24 22.09
N ASP A 166 5.57 -15.42 22.82
CA ASP A 166 5.86 -13.99 22.95
C ASP A 166 7.18 -13.72 23.68
N ALA A 167 7.60 -14.57 24.62
CA ALA A 167 8.84 -14.38 25.36
C ALA A 167 10.08 -14.60 24.47
N MET A 168 10.03 -15.57 23.55
CA MET A 168 11.05 -15.79 22.54
C MET A 168 11.07 -14.67 21.51
N LEU A 169 9.89 -14.22 21.07
CA LEU A 169 9.80 -13.11 20.12
C LEU A 169 10.38 -11.82 20.73
N GLU A 170 10.03 -11.47 21.96
CA GLU A 170 10.56 -10.30 22.65
C GLU A 170 12.09 -10.31 22.79
N LYS A 171 12.71 -11.50 22.94
CA LYS A 171 14.17 -11.64 22.91
C LYS A 171 14.73 -11.32 21.53
N LEU A 172 14.08 -11.81 20.48
CA LEU A 172 14.46 -11.54 19.10
C LEU A 172 14.32 -10.04 18.77
N GLU A 173 13.22 -9.42 19.20
CA GLU A 173 12.90 -7.99 18.98
C GLU A 173 14.03 -7.08 19.48
N LYS A 174 14.62 -7.40 20.63
CA LYS A 174 15.73 -6.64 21.25
C LYS A 174 17.05 -6.71 20.46
N GLY A 175 17.25 -7.76 19.66
CA GLY A 175 18.46 -7.94 18.83
C GLY A 175 18.33 -7.38 17.41
N ILE A 176 17.16 -6.86 17.04
CA ILE A 176 16.89 -6.44 15.66
C ILE A 176 17.57 -5.12 15.32
N ASN A 177 18.25 -5.12 14.18
CA ASN A 177 18.81 -3.91 13.60
C ASN A 177 17.98 -3.46 12.40
N LEU A 178 17.51 -2.21 12.41
CA LEU A 178 16.90 -1.62 11.21
C LEU A 178 17.99 -1.17 10.24
N LYS A 179 17.93 -1.66 9.00
CA LYS A 179 18.83 -1.26 7.93
C LYS A 179 18.06 -0.63 6.79
N SER A 180 18.59 0.46 6.26
CA SER A 180 18.02 1.18 5.12
C SER A 180 19.01 1.13 3.96
N TYR A 181 18.49 0.85 2.77
CA TYR A 181 19.26 0.70 1.54
C TYR A 181 18.66 1.56 0.42
N ASN A 182 19.51 2.27 -0.31
CA ASN A 182 19.14 3.03 -1.49
C ASN A 182 19.03 2.12 -2.73
N PRO A 183 18.24 2.51 -3.76
CA PRO A 183 18.19 1.77 -5.01
C PRO A 183 19.58 1.47 -5.57
N GLY A 184 19.84 0.21 -5.93
CA GLY A 184 21.10 -0.29 -6.46
C GLY A 184 22.09 -0.80 -5.41
N GLU A 185 21.89 -0.50 -4.12
CA GLU A 185 22.80 -0.98 -3.07
C GLU A 185 22.69 -2.50 -2.90
N ILE A 186 23.84 -3.17 -2.78
CA ILE A 186 23.94 -4.61 -2.56
C ILE A 186 23.80 -4.88 -1.06
N ILE A 187 22.80 -5.67 -0.69
CA ILE A 187 22.51 -6.07 0.69
C ILE A 187 23.26 -7.37 1.04
N ILE A 188 23.25 -8.32 0.10
CA ILE A 188 23.93 -9.60 0.19
C ILE A 188 24.64 -9.83 -1.13
N ARG A 189 25.88 -10.33 -1.09
CA ARG A 189 26.61 -10.76 -2.28
C ARG A 189 26.74 -12.28 -2.30
N GLU A 190 26.51 -12.88 -3.46
CA GLU A 190 26.72 -14.31 -3.68
C GLU A 190 28.15 -14.75 -3.30
N GLY A 191 28.29 -15.89 -2.63
CA GLY A 191 29.57 -16.45 -2.20
C GLY A 191 30.13 -15.90 -0.89
N ASP A 192 29.64 -14.75 -0.42
CA ASP A 192 30.06 -14.20 0.88
C ASP A 192 29.60 -15.11 2.03
N HIS A 193 30.20 -14.95 3.21
CA HIS A 193 29.70 -15.60 4.41
C HIS A 193 28.37 -14.95 4.85
N GLY A 194 27.42 -15.78 5.28
CA GLY A 194 26.14 -15.33 5.79
C GLY A 194 26.08 -15.32 7.31
N ASP A 195 25.85 -14.14 7.85
CA ASP A 195 25.83 -13.84 9.28
C ASP A 195 24.50 -13.23 9.75
N SER A 196 23.52 -13.11 8.84
CA SER A 196 22.23 -12.48 9.11
C SER A 196 21.14 -12.95 8.15
N LEU A 197 19.89 -12.90 8.57
CA LEU A 197 18.70 -12.91 7.70
C LEU A 197 18.04 -11.53 7.75
N TYR A 198 17.24 -11.22 6.73
CA TYR A 198 16.60 -9.93 6.55
C TYR A 198 15.11 -10.10 6.31
N VAL A 199 14.28 -9.31 7.00
CA VAL A 199 12.82 -9.22 6.77
C VAL A 199 12.51 -7.86 6.18
N ILE A 200 11.87 -7.83 5.00
CA ILE A 200 11.60 -6.59 4.26
C ILE A 200 10.44 -5.87 4.91
N ARG A 201 10.73 -4.69 5.48
CA ARG A 201 9.74 -3.79 6.07
C ARG A 201 9.11 -2.91 5.01
N THR A 202 9.90 -2.35 4.10
CA THR A 202 9.43 -1.50 2.98
C THR A 202 10.30 -1.73 1.75
N GLY A 203 9.74 -1.48 0.57
CA GLY A 203 10.44 -1.57 -0.71
C GLY A 203 10.50 -2.96 -1.33
N PHE A 204 11.31 -3.05 -2.39
CA PHE A 204 11.52 -4.24 -3.21
C PHE A 204 13.02 -4.53 -3.34
N VAL A 205 13.39 -5.80 -3.27
CA VAL A 205 14.74 -6.26 -3.59
C VAL A 205 14.72 -7.14 -4.84
N LYS A 206 15.82 -7.08 -5.59
CA LYS A 206 16.14 -7.92 -6.72
C LYS A 206 17.12 -8.99 -6.26
N ILE A 207 16.85 -10.25 -6.59
CA ILE A 207 17.76 -11.37 -6.34
C ILE A 207 18.34 -11.82 -7.67
N THR A 208 19.68 -11.79 -7.78
CA THR A 208 20.43 -12.26 -8.95
C THR A 208 21.36 -13.38 -8.57
N LYS A 209 21.60 -14.29 -9.52
CA LYS A 209 22.62 -15.33 -9.38
C LYS A 209 23.49 -15.36 -10.62
N ARG A 210 24.77 -15.60 -10.44
CA ARG A 210 25.70 -15.78 -11.55
C ARG A 210 25.47 -17.16 -12.20
N HIS A 211 25.17 -17.15 -13.49
CA HIS A 211 25.14 -18.35 -14.30
C HIS A 211 26.06 -18.14 -15.51
N GLU A 212 27.12 -18.95 -15.61
CA GLU A 212 28.23 -18.73 -16.55
C GLU A 212 28.86 -17.33 -16.38
N GLU A 213 28.80 -16.48 -17.42
CA GLU A 213 29.34 -15.11 -17.40
C GLU A 213 28.26 -14.02 -17.23
N LYS A 214 26.99 -14.39 -17.00
CA LYS A 214 25.89 -13.41 -16.86
C LYS A 214 25.25 -13.47 -15.49
N GLU A 215 24.86 -12.30 -14.98
CA GLU A 215 23.96 -12.23 -13.84
C GLU A 215 22.53 -12.43 -14.33
N GLN A 216 21.88 -13.48 -13.84
CA GLN A 216 20.48 -13.76 -14.14
C GLN A 216 19.62 -13.35 -12.95
N ILE A 217 18.49 -12.72 -13.23
CA ILE A 217 17.52 -12.37 -12.19
C ILE A 217 16.69 -13.59 -11.87
N ILE A 218 16.73 -14.02 -10.61
CA ILE A 218 16.00 -15.20 -10.15
C ILE A 218 14.69 -14.85 -9.44
N ALA A 219 14.61 -13.70 -8.78
CA ALA A 219 13.41 -13.31 -8.05
C ALA A 219 13.35 -11.81 -7.72
N TYR A 220 12.13 -11.35 -7.45
CA TYR A 220 11.85 -10.11 -6.76
C TYR A 220 10.96 -10.40 -5.57
N ILE A 221 11.30 -9.82 -4.43
CA ILE A 221 10.51 -9.95 -3.22
C ILE A 221 10.30 -8.56 -2.60
N SER A 222 9.12 -8.37 -2.02
CA SER A 222 8.65 -7.11 -1.46
C SER A 222 8.35 -7.22 0.03
N GLN A 223 7.88 -6.13 0.62
CA GLN A 223 7.42 -6.05 2.01
C GLN A 223 6.70 -7.33 2.51
N GLY A 224 7.04 -7.74 3.74
CA GLY A 224 6.49 -8.94 4.38
C GLY A 224 7.20 -10.23 4.00
N ASN A 225 8.07 -10.22 2.99
CA ASN A 225 8.95 -11.33 2.67
C ASN A 225 10.31 -11.19 3.37
N TYR A 226 11.12 -12.24 3.28
CA TYR A 226 12.44 -12.33 3.91
C TYR A 226 13.45 -13.06 3.03
N PHE A 227 14.73 -12.83 3.28
CA PHE A 227 15.84 -13.45 2.57
C PHE A 227 17.09 -13.62 3.45
N GLY A 228 18.06 -14.40 2.96
CA GLY A 228 19.34 -14.62 3.62
C GLY A 228 19.37 -15.81 4.58
N GLU A 229 18.23 -16.44 4.84
CA GLU A 229 18.09 -17.59 5.74
C GLU A 229 18.87 -18.82 5.26
N MET A 230 19.06 -18.98 3.94
CA MET A 230 19.73 -20.15 3.35
C MET A 230 21.16 -20.32 3.86
N ALA A 231 21.85 -19.22 4.14
CA ALA A 231 23.22 -19.25 4.63
C ALA A 231 23.29 -19.57 6.14
N LEU A 232 22.20 -19.37 6.90
CA LEU A 232 22.23 -19.51 8.35
C LEU A 232 22.15 -20.97 8.81
N LEU A 233 21.40 -21.80 8.10
CA LEU A 233 21.25 -23.24 8.35
C LEU A 233 22.00 -24.13 7.34
N GLY A 234 22.59 -23.52 6.31
CA GLY A 234 23.32 -24.21 5.25
C GLY A 234 24.83 -24.34 5.52
N ASP A 235 25.61 -24.18 4.45
CA ASP A 235 27.08 -24.21 4.46
C ASP A 235 27.72 -22.87 4.91
N GLY A 236 26.91 -21.93 5.38
CA GLY A 236 27.37 -20.60 5.77
C GLY A 236 27.57 -19.63 4.60
N ARG A 237 27.30 -20.02 3.35
CA ARG A 237 27.55 -19.18 2.16
C ARG A 237 26.27 -18.60 1.59
N ARG A 238 26.36 -17.37 1.09
CA ARG A 238 25.27 -16.69 0.39
C ARG A 238 25.08 -17.33 -1.00
N THR A 239 23.87 -17.78 -1.28
CA THR A 239 23.54 -18.53 -2.50
C THR A 239 23.23 -17.67 -3.72
N ALA A 240 22.99 -16.37 -3.51
CA ALA A 240 22.64 -15.39 -4.53
C ALA A 240 22.96 -13.97 -4.03
N THR A 241 23.06 -13.02 -4.95
CA THR A 241 23.19 -11.59 -4.68
C THR A 241 21.79 -10.99 -4.49
N VAL A 242 21.63 -10.16 -3.46
CA VAL A 242 20.39 -9.40 -3.20
C VAL A 242 20.72 -7.92 -3.23
N SER A 243 20.05 -7.15 -4.07
CA SER A 243 20.22 -5.71 -4.20
C SER A 243 18.89 -4.98 -4.03
N ALA A 244 18.90 -3.81 -3.41
CA ALA A 244 17.73 -2.94 -3.32
C ALA A 244 17.29 -2.47 -4.72
N PHE A 245 16.04 -2.72 -5.09
CA PHE A 245 15.47 -2.26 -6.36
C PHE A 245 14.80 -0.88 -6.20
N THR A 246 14.10 -0.69 -5.09
CA THR A 246 13.64 0.63 -4.62
C THR A 246 14.45 1.03 -3.39
N LYS A 247 14.09 2.14 -2.74
CA LYS A 247 14.51 2.34 -1.35
C LYS A 247 13.91 1.19 -0.52
N VAL A 248 14.75 0.53 0.28
CA VAL A 248 14.39 -0.64 1.08
C VAL A 248 14.71 -0.38 2.53
N GLU A 249 13.81 -0.75 3.42
CA GLU A 249 14.11 -0.89 4.84
C GLU A 249 13.87 -2.34 5.25
N ALA A 250 14.84 -2.91 5.95
CA ALA A 250 14.81 -4.31 6.36
C ALA A 250 15.18 -4.45 7.84
N LEU A 251 14.51 -5.39 8.51
CA LEU A 251 14.87 -5.86 9.83
C LEU A 251 15.96 -6.92 9.68
N GLN A 252 17.17 -6.62 10.16
CA GLN A 252 18.28 -7.56 10.19
C GLN A 252 18.22 -8.35 11.49
N VAL A 253 18.11 -9.67 11.37
CA VAL A 253 18.25 -10.63 12.46
C VAL A 253 19.62 -11.29 12.31
N LEU A 254 20.47 -11.10 13.33
CA LEU A 254 21.83 -11.63 13.34
C LEU A 254 21.82 -13.16 13.53
N LYS A 255 22.84 -13.82 12.99
CA LYS A 255 23.02 -15.27 13.11
C LYS A 255 23.08 -15.72 14.57
N GLU A 256 23.73 -14.96 15.43
CA GLU A 256 23.83 -15.29 16.86
C GLU A 256 22.46 -15.35 17.55
N ASP A 257 21.56 -14.43 17.21
CA ASP A 257 20.21 -14.42 17.78
C ASP A 257 19.33 -15.48 17.14
N PHE A 258 19.53 -15.75 15.85
CA PHE A 258 18.88 -16.84 15.15
C PHE A 258 19.30 -18.22 15.70
N ASP A 259 20.58 -18.44 15.96
CA ASP A 259 21.11 -19.70 16.49
C ASP A 259 20.55 -19.96 17.91
N LYS A 260 20.46 -18.94 18.77
CA LYS A 260 19.80 -19.04 20.08
C LYS A 260 18.32 -19.47 19.97
N LEU A 261 17.60 -19.00 18.95
CA LEU A 261 16.21 -19.42 18.72
C LEU A 261 16.12 -20.88 18.30
N ILE A 262 17.02 -21.32 17.42
CA ILE A 262 17.09 -22.72 16.96
C ILE A 262 17.43 -23.66 18.13
N GLU A 263 18.37 -23.27 18.99
CA GLU A 263 18.71 -24.02 20.20
C GLU A 263 17.52 -24.14 21.16
N ALA A 264 16.75 -23.06 21.33
CA ALA A 264 15.57 -23.03 22.20
C ALA A 264 14.36 -23.79 21.62
N ASN A 265 14.27 -23.91 20.30
CA ASN A 265 13.19 -24.61 19.60
C ASN A 265 13.74 -25.43 18.42
N PRO A 266 14.24 -26.66 18.65
CA PRO A 266 14.83 -27.47 17.58
C PRO A 266 13.89 -27.79 16.41
N ARG A 267 12.56 -27.80 16.63
CA ARG A 267 11.57 -28.01 15.55
C ARG A 267 11.62 -26.91 14.50
N LEU A 268 12.01 -25.69 14.90
CA LEU A 268 12.19 -24.55 14.02
C LEU A 268 13.24 -24.83 12.93
N ALA A 269 14.30 -25.56 13.26
CA ALA A 269 15.34 -25.92 12.30
C ALA A 269 14.79 -26.78 11.16
N ASP A 270 13.87 -27.70 11.47
CA ASP A 270 13.29 -28.61 10.49
C ASP A 270 12.31 -27.87 9.56
N GLU A 271 11.46 -27.00 10.10
CA GLU A 271 10.57 -26.12 9.30
C GLU A 271 11.37 -25.27 8.30
N ILE A 272 12.52 -24.73 8.72
CA ILE A 272 13.34 -23.88 7.86
C ILE A 272 14.12 -24.73 6.84
N LYS A 273 14.58 -25.93 7.19
CA LYS A 273 15.22 -26.85 6.22
C LYS A 273 14.29 -27.16 5.04
N ASP A 274 13.01 -27.39 5.29
CA ASP A 274 12.02 -27.65 4.24
C ASP A 274 11.90 -26.44 3.30
N ILE A 275 11.78 -25.24 3.87
CA ILE A 275 11.74 -23.97 3.11
C ILE A 275 13.02 -23.79 2.27
N ILE A 276 14.20 -24.03 2.85
CA ILE A 276 15.48 -23.91 2.15
C ILE A 276 15.54 -24.90 0.99
N THR A 277 15.09 -26.13 1.19
CA THR A 277 15.07 -27.18 0.17
C THR A 277 14.16 -26.78 -1.00
N GLU A 278 12.95 -26.30 -0.70
CA GLU A 278 12.03 -25.79 -1.70
C GLU A 278 12.65 -24.62 -2.50
N ARG A 279 13.24 -23.64 -1.82
CA ARG A 279 13.91 -22.49 -2.45
C ARG A 279 15.09 -22.91 -3.33
N LYS A 280 15.92 -23.87 -2.89
CA LYS A 280 17.04 -24.42 -3.69
C LYS A 280 16.54 -25.08 -4.98
N LEU A 281 15.52 -25.93 -4.89
CA LEU A 281 14.96 -26.61 -6.05
C LEU A 281 14.39 -25.61 -7.06
N LYS A 282 13.76 -24.54 -6.58
CA LYS A 282 13.20 -23.48 -7.43
C LYS A 282 14.28 -22.67 -8.12
N ALA A 283 15.33 -22.26 -7.41
CA ALA A 283 16.47 -21.56 -7.99
C ALA A 283 17.13 -22.38 -9.12
N LEU A 284 17.35 -23.68 -8.89
CA LEU A 284 17.93 -24.58 -9.90
C LEU A 284 17.06 -24.74 -11.15
N LYS A 285 15.73 -24.74 -11.02
CA LYS A 285 14.82 -24.80 -12.16
C LYS A 285 14.93 -23.52 -13.02
N LEU A 286 15.01 -22.36 -12.37
CA LEU A 286 15.07 -21.08 -13.06
C LEU A 286 16.42 -20.85 -13.75
N GLU A 287 17.52 -21.25 -13.14
CA GLU A 287 18.86 -21.23 -13.76
C GLU A 287 18.91 -22.02 -15.08
N ARG A 288 18.10 -23.08 -15.19
CA ARG A 288 18.01 -23.92 -16.39
C ARG A 288 17.05 -23.38 -17.46
N ASP A 289 16.39 -22.25 -17.23
CA ASP A 289 15.42 -21.64 -18.15
C ASP A 289 15.77 -20.17 -18.45
N PRO A 290 16.69 -19.92 -19.40
CA PRO A 290 17.13 -18.56 -19.73
C PRO A 290 16.01 -17.67 -20.29
N ALA A 291 15.00 -18.25 -20.94
CA ALA A 291 13.87 -17.50 -21.48
C ALA A 291 13.00 -16.92 -20.35
N LYS A 292 12.83 -17.67 -19.25
CA LYS A 292 12.11 -17.19 -18.06
C LYS A 292 12.86 -16.05 -17.36
N ALA A 293 14.19 -16.12 -17.28
CA ALA A 293 15.02 -15.04 -16.72
C ALA A 293 14.95 -13.75 -17.55
N GLU A 294 15.08 -13.83 -18.88
CA GLU A 294 14.96 -12.69 -19.80
C GLU A 294 13.57 -12.03 -19.72
N LYS A 295 12.51 -12.84 -19.62
CA LYS A 295 11.14 -12.35 -19.42
C LYS A 295 11.03 -11.56 -18.10
N LEU A 296 11.63 -12.05 -17.02
CA LEU A 296 11.59 -11.39 -15.72
C LEU A 296 12.34 -10.05 -15.74
N GLU A 297 13.51 -10.00 -16.37
CA GLU A 297 14.28 -8.77 -16.60
C GLU A 297 13.46 -7.71 -17.35
N ALA A 298 12.84 -8.10 -18.46
CA ALA A 298 12.02 -7.19 -19.27
C ALA A 298 10.85 -6.59 -18.47
N LEU A 299 10.21 -7.35 -17.58
CA LEU A 299 9.11 -6.85 -16.75
C LEU A 299 9.56 -5.76 -15.78
N VAL A 300 10.80 -5.85 -15.31
CA VAL A 300 11.37 -4.95 -14.32
C VAL A 300 11.79 -3.65 -14.96
N GLU A 301 12.51 -3.72 -16.08
CA GLU A 301 12.88 -2.55 -16.88
C GLU A 301 11.64 -1.73 -17.27
N LYS A 302 10.53 -2.42 -17.55
CA LYS A 302 9.25 -1.81 -17.90
C LYS A 302 8.42 -1.35 -16.69
N GLY A 303 8.93 -1.51 -15.46
CA GLY A 303 8.29 -1.12 -14.21
C GLY A 303 6.98 -1.84 -13.92
N ILE A 304 6.78 -3.04 -14.48
CA ILE A 304 5.53 -3.81 -14.33
C ILE A 304 5.45 -4.45 -12.95
N ILE A 305 6.59 -4.85 -12.37
CA ILE A 305 6.64 -5.49 -11.06
C ILE A 305 6.20 -4.56 -9.90
N GLN A 306 6.20 -3.24 -10.12
CA GLN A 306 5.80 -2.23 -9.13
C GLN A 306 4.28 -1.97 -9.13
N ALA A 307 3.55 -2.58 -10.06
CA ALA A 307 2.10 -2.44 -10.14
C ALA A 307 1.41 -3.37 -9.13
N GLU A 308 0.42 -2.86 -8.39
CA GLU A 308 -0.45 -3.71 -7.56
C GLU A 308 -1.50 -4.42 -8.41
N SER A 309 -1.96 -3.72 -9.46
CA SER A 309 -2.93 -4.22 -10.42
C SER A 309 -2.56 -3.71 -11.80
N LEU A 310 -2.51 -4.62 -12.76
CA LEU A 310 -2.12 -4.35 -14.13
C LEU A 310 -3.26 -4.74 -15.08
N LEU A 311 -3.66 -3.80 -15.93
CA LEU A 311 -4.53 -4.11 -17.06
C LEU A 311 -3.68 -4.74 -18.15
N ILE A 312 -4.07 -5.91 -18.63
CA ILE A 312 -3.41 -6.61 -19.73
C ILE A 312 -4.40 -6.91 -20.85
N ILE A 313 -3.88 -7.01 -22.07
CA ILE A 313 -4.61 -7.44 -23.27
C ILE A 313 -3.87 -8.64 -23.84
N ASP A 314 -4.52 -9.79 -23.88
CA ASP A 314 -4.05 -11.00 -24.57
C ASP A 314 -4.19 -10.80 -26.08
N LEU A 315 -3.05 -10.71 -26.78
CA LEU A 315 -3.00 -10.43 -28.21
C LEU A 315 -3.39 -11.63 -29.07
N LYS A 316 -3.42 -12.86 -28.52
CA LYS A 316 -3.93 -14.03 -29.25
C LYS A 316 -5.45 -14.04 -29.31
N THR A 317 -6.09 -13.51 -28.27
CA THR A 317 -7.55 -13.50 -28.12
C THR A 317 -8.18 -12.17 -28.53
N CYS A 318 -7.40 -11.09 -28.58
CA CYS A 318 -7.91 -9.76 -28.94
C CYS A 318 -8.22 -9.68 -30.44
N ILE A 319 -9.48 -9.39 -30.78
CA ILE A 319 -9.92 -9.14 -32.17
C ILE A 319 -9.81 -7.67 -32.59
N HIS A 320 -9.11 -6.85 -31.81
CA HIS A 320 -8.88 -5.43 -32.08
C HIS A 320 -10.10 -4.50 -32.23
N CYS A 321 -11.31 -4.93 -31.83
CA CYS A 321 -12.58 -4.19 -31.96
C CYS A 321 -12.68 -2.80 -31.29
N ASN A 322 -11.74 -2.44 -30.41
CA ASN A 322 -11.69 -1.17 -29.66
C ASN A 322 -12.76 -0.93 -28.58
N ASN A 323 -13.74 -1.82 -28.41
CA ASN A 323 -14.79 -1.71 -27.38
C ASN A 323 -14.29 -1.37 -25.96
N CYS A 324 -13.10 -1.83 -25.58
CA CYS A 324 -12.53 -1.52 -24.25
C CYS A 324 -12.25 -0.03 -24.04
N VAL A 325 -11.85 0.70 -25.08
CA VAL A 325 -11.60 2.14 -25.06
C VAL A 325 -12.93 2.89 -25.18
N ASP A 326 -13.75 2.50 -26.15
CA ASP A 326 -15.03 3.18 -26.43
C ASP A 326 -15.96 3.11 -25.22
N ALA A 327 -16.11 1.93 -24.59
CA ALA A 327 -16.92 1.80 -23.38
C ALA A 327 -16.35 2.58 -22.17
N CYS A 328 -15.03 2.82 -22.14
CA CYS A 328 -14.43 3.67 -21.12
C CYS A 328 -14.77 5.14 -21.36
N GLU A 329 -14.72 5.59 -22.61
CA GLU A 329 -15.11 6.94 -23.02
C GLU A 329 -16.60 7.18 -22.79
N ASP A 330 -17.48 6.25 -23.17
CA ASP A 330 -18.92 6.35 -22.95
C ASP A 330 -19.25 6.53 -21.46
N ARG A 331 -18.54 5.81 -20.59
CA ARG A 331 -18.75 5.88 -19.14
C ARG A 331 -18.20 7.16 -18.51
N HIS A 332 -16.98 7.54 -18.88
CA HIS A 332 -16.23 8.58 -18.16
C HIS A 332 -16.13 9.89 -18.93
N GLY A 333 -16.67 9.94 -20.14
CA GLY A 333 -16.71 11.10 -21.02
C GLY A 333 -15.42 11.37 -21.81
N TYR A 334 -14.33 10.69 -21.49
CA TYR A 334 -13.05 10.66 -22.19
C TYR A 334 -12.42 9.28 -21.99
N PRO A 335 -11.65 8.74 -22.96
CA PRO A 335 -10.96 7.48 -22.78
C PRO A 335 -9.86 7.63 -21.72
N ARG A 336 -9.95 6.82 -20.67
CA ARG A 336 -8.98 6.82 -19.55
C ARG A 336 -7.91 5.72 -19.69
N LEU A 337 -7.91 5.00 -20.81
CA LEU A 337 -6.94 3.96 -21.16
C LEU A 337 -6.52 4.07 -22.62
N ASP A 338 -5.27 3.71 -22.91
CA ASP A 338 -4.73 3.66 -24.28
C ASP A 338 -4.09 2.28 -24.55
N ARG A 339 -4.51 1.64 -25.64
CA ARG A 339 -4.06 0.30 -26.05
C ARG A 339 -2.61 0.26 -26.54
N ARG A 340 -2.02 1.40 -26.90
CA ARG A 340 -0.64 1.55 -27.42
C ARG A 340 0.43 1.48 -26.33
N GLY A 341 0.17 0.71 -25.28
CA GLY A 341 1.10 0.56 -24.17
C GLY A 341 2.23 -0.43 -24.46
N THR A 342 2.80 -1.01 -23.41
CA THR A 342 4.01 -1.82 -23.51
C THR A 342 3.71 -3.25 -23.94
N ARG A 343 4.34 -3.73 -25.02
CA ARG A 343 4.21 -5.13 -25.45
C ARG A 343 5.25 -6.03 -24.79
N ILE A 344 4.82 -7.22 -24.38
CA ILE A 344 5.65 -8.31 -23.83
C ILE A 344 5.15 -9.63 -24.40
N ALA A 345 5.91 -10.19 -25.34
CA ALA A 345 5.51 -11.37 -26.11
C ALA A 345 4.08 -11.20 -26.70
N ASP A 346 3.15 -12.05 -26.27
CA ASP A 346 1.76 -12.11 -26.71
C ASP A 346 0.81 -11.25 -25.86
N ILE A 347 1.34 -10.41 -24.99
CA ILE A 347 0.55 -9.56 -24.09
C ILE A 347 0.88 -8.09 -24.38
N SER A 348 -0.16 -7.24 -24.39
CA SER A 348 -0.01 -5.79 -24.33
C SER A 348 -0.45 -5.27 -22.97
N VAL A 349 0.36 -4.43 -22.36
CA VAL A 349 0.06 -3.69 -21.13
C VAL A 349 -0.37 -2.28 -21.55
N PRO A 350 -1.67 -2.00 -21.71
CA PRO A 350 -2.16 -0.66 -22.06
C PRO A 350 -1.71 0.41 -21.06
N VAL A 351 -1.68 1.66 -21.52
CA VAL A 351 -1.51 2.83 -20.65
C VAL A 351 -2.79 2.98 -19.84
N ALA A 352 -2.77 2.42 -18.63
CA ALA A 352 -3.80 2.51 -17.61
C ALA A 352 -3.12 2.52 -16.24
N CYS A 353 -3.83 2.96 -15.20
CA CYS A 353 -3.23 3.08 -13.88
C CYS A 353 -2.82 1.71 -13.36
N ARG A 354 -1.59 1.66 -12.85
CA ARG A 354 -0.94 0.47 -12.29
C ARG A 354 -1.22 0.26 -10.79
N LEU A 355 -1.97 1.18 -10.19
CA LEU A 355 -2.23 1.25 -8.74
C LEU A 355 -0.93 1.13 -7.93
N CYS A 356 0.12 1.85 -8.36
CA CYS A 356 1.48 1.70 -7.85
C CYS A 356 1.54 1.67 -6.33
N HIS A 357 2.44 0.87 -5.78
CA HIS A 357 2.63 0.79 -4.35
C HIS A 357 2.99 2.17 -3.75
N ASP A 358 3.97 2.83 -4.35
CA ASP A 358 4.42 4.20 -4.02
C ASP A 358 4.11 5.16 -5.20
N PRO A 359 2.91 5.76 -5.23
CA PRO A 359 2.48 6.59 -6.34
C PRO A 359 2.98 8.03 -6.22
N VAL A 360 4.01 8.37 -6.99
CA VAL A 360 4.50 9.77 -7.16
C VAL A 360 3.43 10.75 -7.64
N CYS A 361 2.35 10.25 -8.26
CA CYS A 361 1.23 11.09 -8.70
C CYS A 361 0.38 11.62 -7.53
N LEU A 362 0.45 11.02 -6.33
CA LEU A 362 -0.25 11.52 -5.14
C LEU A 362 0.35 12.81 -4.56
N ILE A 363 1.53 13.21 -5.03
CA ILE A 363 2.15 14.50 -4.68
C ILE A 363 1.35 15.61 -5.39
N CYS A 364 0.21 16.00 -4.83
CA CYS A 364 -0.67 17.05 -5.34
C CYS A 364 -0.89 18.11 -4.27
N ASN A 365 -0.47 19.35 -4.57
CA ASN A 365 -0.59 20.47 -3.64
C ASN A 365 -2.04 20.95 -3.43
N PHE A 366 -2.98 20.41 -4.20
CA PHE A 366 -4.40 20.81 -4.20
C PHE A 366 -5.32 19.69 -3.70
N ASP A 367 -4.76 18.58 -3.21
CA ASP A 367 -5.54 17.42 -2.71
C ASP A 367 -6.55 16.85 -3.74
N ALA A 368 -6.27 17.05 -5.03
CA ALA A 368 -7.14 16.68 -6.15
C ALA A 368 -6.96 15.24 -6.61
N ILE A 369 -6.07 14.47 -5.98
CA ILE A 369 -5.84 13.07 -6.30
C ILE A 369 -5.69 12.30 -5.00
N LYS A 370 -6.46 11.22 -4.87
CA LYS A 370 -6.54 10.42 -3.64
C LYS A 370 -6.44 8.95 -3.95
N ARG A 371 -6.25 8.15 -2.89
CA ARG A 371 -6.25 6.70 -2.94
C ARG A 371 -7.42 6.17 -2.12
N ALA A 372 -8.26 5.34 -2.73
CA ALA A 372 -9.32 4.63 -2.05
C ALA A 372 -8.73 3.51 -1.16
N PRO A 373 -9.46 3.05 -0.13
CA PRO A 373 -9.01 1.95 0.72
C PRO A 373 -8.68 0.66 -0.03
N THR A 374 -9.35 0.42 -1.16
CA THR A 374 -9.11 -0.71 -2.07
C THR A 374 -7.87 -0.56 -2.96
N GLY A 375 -7.20 0.60 -2.91
CA GLY A 375 -5.94 0.89 -3.60
C GLY A 375 -6.09 1.70 -4.89
N GLU A 376 -7.30 1.84 -5.42
CA GLU A 376 -7.60 2.71 -6.58
C GLU A 376 -7.17 4.14 -6.32
N ILE A 377 -6.38 4.71 -7.24
CA ILE A 377 -6.03 6.12 -7.20
C ILE A 377 -7.00 6.86 -8.13
N TYR A 378 -7.63 7.92 -7.67
CA TYR A 378 -8.64 8.66 -8.41
C TYR A 378 -8.41 10.18 -8.31
N ILE A 379 -8.93 10.91 -9.29
CA ILE A 379 -8.87 12.38 -9.31
C ILE A 379 -10.23 12.91 -8.86
N ILE A 380 -10.21 13.97 -8.06
CA ILE A 380 -11.39 14.70 -7.64
C ILE A 380 -11.47 15.94 -8.53
N ASP A 381 -12.41 15.90 -9.49
CA ASP A 381 -12.47 16.85 -10.60
C ASP A 381 -12.68 18.31 -10.15
N ASP A 382 -13.42 18.52 -9.06
CA ASP A 382 -13.71 19.85 -8.48
C ASP A 382 -12.48 20.51 -7.83
N LYS A 383 -11.57 19.71 -7.28
CA LYS A 383 -10.31 20.18 -6.68
C LYS A 383 -9.17 20.32 -7.71
N CYS A 384 -9.31 19.74 -8.89
CA CYS A 384 -8.26 19.79 -9.89
C CYS A 384 -8.14 21.20 -10.48
N VAL A 385 -6.98 21.83 -10.34
CA VAL A 385 -6.72 23.18 -10.90
C VAL A 385 -6.03 23.16 -12.28
N GLY A 386 -5.84 21.98 -12.87
CA GLY A 386 -5.27 21.85 -14.22
C GLY A 386 -3.77 22.12 -14.36
N CYS A 387 -2.99 22.11 -13.27
CA CYS A 387 -1.54 22.43 -13.29
C CYS A 387 -0.65 21.37 -13.96
N ALA A 388 -1.20 20.21 -14.35
CA ALA A 388 -0.51 19.08 -15.00
C ALA A 388 0.66 18.43 -14.22
N GLY A 389 0.96 18.84 -12.99
CA GLY A 389 2.08 18.29 -12.21
C GLY A 389 1.99 16.77 -11.99
N CYS A 390 0.78 16.23 -11.82
CA CYS A 390 0.55 14.79 -11.70
C CYS A 390 0.77 14.03 -13.03
N ALA A 391 0.44 14.65 -14.18
CA ALA A 391 0.71 14.10 -15.50
C ALA A 391 2.21 14.00 -15.79
N ILE A 392 2.97 15.04 -15.44
CA ILE A 392 4.43 15.08 -15.59
C ILE A 392 5.11 14.02 -14.70
N ARG A 393 4.61 13.83 -13.47
CA ARG A 393 5.21 12.89 -12.50
C ARG A 393 4.91 11.42 -12.80
N CYS A 394 3.84 11.10 -13.52
CA CYS A 394 3.48 9.70 -13.75
C CYS A 394 4.49 9.03 -14.70
N PRO A 395 5.30 8.05 -14.24
CA PRO A 395 6.35 7.46 -15.08
C PRO A 395 5.78 6.57 -16.20
N TYR A 396 4.47 6.34 -16.20
CA TYR A 396 3.78 5.46 -17.14
C TYR A 396 2.82 6.23 -18.05
N ASN A 397 2.85 7.56 -18.03
CA ASN A 397 2.01 8.46 -18.85
C ASN A 397 0.51 8.16 -18.75
N VAL A 398 0.06 7.71 -17.56
CA VAL A 398 -1.34 7.32 -17.32
C VAL A 398 -2.27 8.52 -17.19
N ILE A 399 -1.76 9.63 -16.67
CA ILE A 399 -2.56 10.83 -16.41
C ILE A 399 -2.48 11.73 -17.65
N GLN A 400 -3.65 12.03 -18.21
CA GLN A 400 -3.80 12.87 -19.40
C GLN A 400 -4.47 14.18 -19.03
N MET A 401 -4.10 15.26 -19.71
CA MET A 401 -4.77 16.56 -19.58
C MET A 401 -5.79 16.69 -20.71
N VAL A 402 -7.06 16.84 -20.36
CA VAL A 402 -8.16 17.00 -21.32
C VAL A 402 -8.89 18.31 -21.11
N PRO A 403 -9.53 18.88 -22.15
CA PRO A 403 -10.37 20.06 -21.97
C PRO A 403 -11.45 19.82 -20.90
N ALA A 404 -11.66 20.80 -20.02
CA ALA A 404 -12.77 20.74 -19.09
C ALA A 404 -14.09 20.78 -19.87
N LYS A 405 -15.01 19.84 -19.60
CA LYS A 405 -16.33 19.88 -20.23
C LYS A 405 -17.06 21.15 -19.77
N PRO A 406 -17.69 21.90 -20.69
CA PRO A 406 -18.52 23.03 -20.30
C PRO A 406 -19.62 22.54 -19.36
N GLY A 407 -19.88 23.28 -18.28
CA GLY A 407 -21.00 22.99 -17.38
C GLY A 407 -22.34 22.98 -18.14
N PRO A 408 -23.41 22.43 -17.55
CA PRO A 408 -24.73 22.43 -18.17
C PRO A 408 -25.07 23.86 -18.61
N LYS A 409 -25.40 24.03 -19.91
CA LYS A 409 -25.76 25.33 -20.46
C LYS A 409 -26.95 25.86 -19.66
N SER A 410 -26.78 27.05 -19.08
CA SER A 410 -27.83 27.79 -18.40
C SER A 410 -29.10 27.81 -19.24
N ASP A 411 -30.23 27.52 -18.59
CA ASP A 411 -31.58 27.38 -19.13
C ASP A 411 -31.91 28.41 -20.24
N ILE A 412 -31.68 28.00 -21.50
CA ILE A 412 -31.97 28.80 -22.69
C ILE A 412 -33.48 29.07 -22.79
N LEU A 413 -34.29 28.15 -22.25
CA LEU A 413 -35.75 28.28 -22.21
C LEU A 413 -36.18 29.39 -21.25
N GLY A 414 -35.53 29.49 -20.08
CA GLY A 414 -35.71 30.59 -19.13
C GLY A 414 -35.34 31.97 -19.69
N ALA A 415 -34.29 32.03 -20.52
CA ALA A 415 -33.87 33.26 -21.21
C ALA A 415 -34.85 33.70 -22.31
N LEU A 416 -35.47 32.76 -23.02
CA LEU A 416 -36.51 33.01 -24.03
C LEU A 416 -37.87 33.37 -23.42
N LEU A 417 -38.17 32.91 -22.20
CA LEU A 417 -39.43 33.17 -21.49
C LEU A 417 -39.38 34.39 -20.56
N GLY A 418 -38.32 35.21 -20.63
CA GLY A 418 -38.21 36.45 -19.84
C GLY A 418 -38.09 36.24 -18.33
N ARG A 419 -37.89 35.00 -17.85
CA ARG A 419 -37.68 34.71 -16.43
C ARG A 419 -36.20 34.84 -16.09
N ARG A 420 -35.71 36.07 -15.98
CA ARG A 420 -34.43 36.32 -15.29
C ARG A 420 -34.66 36.12 -13.79
N LYS A 421 -34.25 34.97 -13.26
CA LYS A 421 -33.89 34.91 -11.84
C LYS A 421 -32.65 35.78 -11.68
N GLU A 422 -32.76 36.87 -10.93
CA GLU A 422 -31.59 37.61 -10.46
C GLU A 422 -30.80 36.67 -9.56
N ALA A 423 -29.64 36.21 -10.04
CA ALA A 423 -28.72 35.43 -9.23
C ALA A 423 -28.22 36.30 -8.08
N ASN A 424 -28.30 35.80 -6.84
CA ASN A 424 -27.85 36.55 -5.67
C ASN A 424 -26.31 36.74 -5.72
N GLU A 425 -25.77 37.66 -4.92
CA GLU A 425 -24.31 37.91 -4.84
C GLU A 425 -23.51 36.66 -4.45
N GLU A 426 -24.12 35.72 -3.74
CA GLU A 426 -23.53 34.44 -3.32
C GLU A 426 -23.36 33.45 -4.50
N GLU A 427 -24.32 33.41 -5.44
CA GLU A 427 -24.26 32.65 -6.68
C GLU A 427 -23.28 33.27 -7.67
N ARG A 428 -23.16 34.61 -7.69
CA ARG A 428 -22.13 35.32 -8.45
C ARG A 428 -20.73 35.10 -7.90
N ALA A 429 -20.58 35.01 -6.58
CA ALA A 429 -19.31 34.68 -5.93
C ALA A 429 -18.85 33.24 -6.25
N LYS A 430 -19.78 32.26 -6.28
CA LYS A 430 -19.51 30.88 -6.73
C LYS A 430 -19.19 30.78 -8.23
N ALA A 431 -19.74 31.67 -9.05
CA ALA A 431 -19.49 31.69 -10.50
C ALA A 431 -18.09 32.24 -10.89
N HIS A 432 -17.37 32.85 -9.95
CA HIS A 432 -16.04 33.43 -10.16
C HIS A 432 -14.87 32.49 -9.82
N GLU A 433 -15.14 31.20 -9.57
CA GLU A 433 -14.11 30.17 -9.66
C GLU A 433 -13.76 29.97 -11.14
N LEU A 434 -12.60 30.49 -11.55
CA LEU A 434 -12.00 30.20 -12.85
C LEU A 434 -11.82 28.68 -12.98
N LYS A 435 -12.82 28.00 -13.55
CA LYS A 435 -12.72 26.58 -13.88
C LYS A 435 -11.50 26.39 -14.79
N PRO A 436 -10.63 25.42 -14.49
CA PRO A 436 -9.43 25.24 -15.27
C PRO A 436 -9.79 24.88 -16.71
N LYS A 437 -9.01 25.37 -17.67
CA LYS A 437 -9.21 25.05 -19.09
C LYS A 437 -9.06 23.55 -19.37
N ASN A 438 -8.17 22.90 -18.62
CA ASN A 438 -7.89 21.47 -18.73
C ASN A 438 -7.97 20.80 -17.36
N LEU A 439 -8.48 19.58 -17.34
CA LEU A 439 -8.53 18.71 -16.17
C LEU A 439 -7.65 17.49 -16.39
N ALA A 440 -7.07 17.01 -15.29
CA ALA A 440 -6.33 15.75 -15.31
C ALA A 440 -7.32 14.58 -15.24
N ILE A 441 -7.18 13.60 -16.13
CA ILE A 441 -7.95 12.35 -16.11
C ILE A 441 -7.00 11.15 -16.12
N LYS A 442 -7.48 10.02 -15.61
CA LYS A 442 -6.76 8.74 -15.63
C LYS A 442 -7.71 7.59 -15.35
N CYS A 443 -7.30 6.36 -15.67
CA CYS A 443 -8.02 5.17 -15.23
C CYS A 443 -7.94 5.07 -13.70
N ASP A 444 -9.09 5.01 -13.05
CA ASP A 444 -9.30 4.79 -11.62
C ASP A 444 -9.94 3.42 -11.37
N ASN A 445 -9.77 2.48 -12.30
CA ASN A 445 -10.39 1.16 -12.27
C ASN A 445 -11.93 1.19 -12.19
N CYS A 446 -12.55 2.23 -12.77
CA CYS A 446 -13.99 2.48 -12.66
C CYS A 446 -14.48 2.55 -11.20
N LEU A 447 -13.71 3.21 -10.33
CA LEU A 447 -14.10 3.43 -8.93
C LEU A 447 -15.53 4.02 -8.85
N GLY A 448 -16.36 3.46 -7.97
CA GLY A 448 -17.78 3.81 -7.83
C GLY A 448 -18.74 3.01 -8.71
N TYR A 449 -18.25 2.18 -9.64
CA TYR A 449 -19.07 1.29 -10.46
C TYR A 449 -18.95 -0.17 -9.99
N PRO A 450 -19.98 -1.02 -10.24
CA PRO A 450 -19.94 -2.43 -9.86
C PRO A 450 -19.00 -3.27 -10.75
N ASP A 451 -18.53 -2.71 -11.86
CA ASP A 451 -17.72 -3.37 -12.87
C ASP A 451 -16.71 -2.41 -13.53
N THR A 452 -15.78 -2.99 -14.28
CA THR A 452 -14.83 -2.26 -15.11
C THR A 452 -15.31 -2.24 -16.56
N ALA A 453 -15.55 -1.04 -17.10
CA ALA A 453 -16.12 -0.84 -18.44
C ALA A 453 -15.32 -1.60 -19.52
N CYS A 454 -13.99 -1.50 -19.44
CA CYS A 454 -13.07 -2.05 -20.42
C CYS A 454 -13.10 -3.59 -20.50
N THR A 455 -13.21 -4.28 -19.36
CA THR A 455 -13.25 -5.75 -19.31
C THR A 455 -14.64 -6.28 -19.61
N LYS A 456 -15.69 -5.63 -19.10
CA LYS A 456 -17.08 -6.08 -19.32
C LYS A 456 -17.49 -6.02 -20.78
N ASN A 457 -17.00 -5.04 -21.53
CA ASN A 457 -17.35 -4.85 -22.95
C ASN A 457 -16.37 -5.55 -23.91
N CYS A 458 -15.46 -6.38 -23.41
CA CYS A 458 -14.57 -7.15 -24.27
C CYS A 458 -15.27 -8.45 -24.70
N PRO A 459 -15.63 -8.61 -26.00
CA PRO A 459 -16.41 -9.76 -26.45
C PRO A 459 -15.65 -11.09 -26.35
N THR A 460 -14.33 -11.05 -26.26
CA THR A 460 -13.47 -12.23 -26.22
C THR A 460 -12.79 -12.45 -24.87
N ASN A 461 -13.08 -11.61 -23.85
CA ASN A 461 -12.39 -11.61 -22.55
C ASN A 461 -10.85 -11.46 -22.66
N ALA A 462 -10.36 -10.88 -23.76
CA ALA A 462 -8.93 -10.67 -23.98
C ALA A 462 -8.32 -9.65 -23.00
N ILE A 463 -9.11 -8.71 -22.48
CA ILE A 463 -8.65 -7.68 -21.55
C ILE A 463 -9.06 -8.00 -20.11
N ARG A 464 -8.11 -7.93 -19.18
CA ARG A 464 -8.32 -8.29 -17.77
C ARG A 464 -7.36 -7.57 -16.84
N TRP A 465 -7.81 -7.35 -15.62
CA TRP A 465 -6.95 -6.91 -14.52
C TRP A 465 -6.28 -8.11 -13.88
N VAL A 466 -4.98 -8.03 -13.66
CA VAL A 466 -4.18 -9.07 -13.03
C VAL A 466 -3.26 -8.47 -11.99
N ASN A 467 -2.94 -9.22 -10.93
CA ASN A 467 -1.77 -8.90 -10.13
C ASN A 467 -0.54 -9.35 -10.94
N PRO A 468 0.42 -8.45 -11.24
CA PRO A 468 1.55 -8.78 -12.12
C PRO A 468 2.51 -9.80 -11.50
N MET A 469 2.67 -9.79 -10.17
CA MET A 469 3.47 -10.80 -9.46
C MET A 469 2.82 -12.17 -9.50
N VAL A 470 1.48 -12.24 -9.63
CA VAL A 470 0.71 -13.47 -9.80
C VAL A 470 0.71 -13.96 -11.25
N TYR A 471 0.69 -13.02 -12.19
CA TYR A 471 0.47 -13.34 -13.59
C TYR A 471 1.77 -13.57 -14.37
N PHE A 472 2.80 -12.79 -14.07
CA PHE A 472 4.10 -12.88 -14.72
C PHE A 472 5.17 -13.50 -13.85
N GLY A 473 5.10 -13.23 -12.54
CA GLY A 473 5.81 -14.05 -11.55
C GLY A 473 5.02 -15.33 -11.40
N ASP A 474 5.66 -16.48 -11.58
CA ASP A 474 5.03 -17.74 -11.22
C ASP A 474 4.75 -17.72 -9.71
N VAL A 475 3.50 -17.51 -9.33
CA VAL A 475 3.05 -17.44 -7.92
C VAL A 475 3.21 -18.77 -7.20
N GLU A 476 3.58 -19.81 -7.93
CA GLU A 476 3.98 -21.08 -7.35
C GLU A 476 5.40 -21.01 -6.76
N ASP A 477 6.23 -20.03 -7.15
CA ASP A 477 7.67 -20.08 -6.91
C ASP A 477 8.22 -19.12 -5.82
N VAL A 478 7.58 -18.01 -5.39
CA VAL A 478 8.29 -17.08 -4.46
C VAL A 478 7.45 -16.41 -3.35
N ILE A 479 6.11 -16.50 -3.33
CA ILE A 479 5.30 -15.84 -2.28
C ILE A 479 4.33 -16.88 -1.66
N PRO A 480 4.27 -17.05 -0.32
CA PRO A 480 3.25 -17.89 0.29
C PRO A 480 1.87 -17.43 -0.15
N LYS A 481 1.00 -18.37 -0.55
CA LYS A 481 -0.37 -18.10 -0.95
C LYS A 481 -1.03 -17.13 0.05
N LYS A 482 -1.34 -15.91 -0.37
CA LYS A 482 -2.55 -15.27 0.14
C LYS A 482 -3.68 -16.06 -0.47
N GLU A 483 -4.23 -17.01 0.27
CA GLU A 483 -5.52 -17.60 -0.07
C GLU A 483 -6.46 -16.43 -0.41
N LYS A 484 -7.06 -16.48 -1.61
CA LYS A 484 -8.09 -15.52 -2.01
C LYS A 484 -9.12 -15.47 -0.89
N TYR A 485 -9.23 -14.31 -0.25
CA TYR A 485 -10.37 -13.95 0.58
C TYR A 485 -11.64 -14.27 -0.23
N GLN A 486 -12.37 -15.31 0.17
CA GLN A 486 -13.78 -15.46 -0.17
C GLN A 486 -14.60 -14.62 0.79
#